data_AF-A0A1M5DDL8-F1
#
_entry.id   AF-A0A1M5DDL8-F1
#
_cell.length_a   1.000
_cell.length_b   1.000
_cell.length_c   1.000
_cell.angle_alpha   90.00
_cell.angle_beta   90.00
_cell.angle_gamma   90.00
#
_symmetry.space_group_name_H-M   'P 1'
#
loop_
_entity.id
_entity.type
_entity.pdbx_description
1 polymer ?
#
loop_
_entity_poly.entity_id
_entity_poly.type
_entity_poly.pdbx_seq_one_letter_code
_entity_poly.pdbx_strand_id
1 'polypeptide(L)'
;MIAKGAAPVGFLLILAVLVQGLFTAPPCAAQGHRFLNGRVEALEPQTLVIDGNEFPIHPHCQVFIQSRVSGAIQEDPGEIKDLRVRDQVTIRINPEGSVDQILIERYH
;
A
#
# COMPACT_ATOMS: atom_id res chain seq x y z
N MET A 1 75.85 -10.93 -16.69
CA MET A 1 74.64 -10.64 -17.49
C MET A 1 73.60 -10.03 -16.55
N ILE A 2 73.14 -8.82 -16.89
CA ILE A 2 72.03 -8.06 -16.27
C ILE A 2 70.73 -8.81 -16.63
N ALA A 3 69.73 -9.02 -15.77
CA ALA A 3 68.80 -7.99 -15.32
C ALA A 3 67.98 -8.37 -14.06
N LYS A 4 67.79 -7.35 -13.20
CA LYS A 4 66.61 -7.18 -12.34
C LYS A 4 65.37 -7.03 -13.21
N GLY A 5 64.23 -7.57 -12.78
CA GLY A 5 62.94 -7.27 -13.41
C GLY A 5 61.79 -7.84 -12.60
N ALA A 6 61.21 -6.99 -11.74
CA ALA A 6 59.98 -7.26 -11.03
C ALA A 6 58.83 -7.59 -12.01
N ALA A 7 58.07 -8.65 -11.72
CA ALA A 7 56.75 -8.84 -12.32
C ALA A 7 55.70 -8.56 -11.24
N PRO A 8 54.71 -7.70 -11.53
CA PRO A 8 53.89 -7.03 -10.53
C PRO A 8 52.83 -7.95 -9.90
N VAL A 9 52.71 -7.86 -8.58
CA VAL A 9 51.65 -8.42 -7.71
C VAL A 9 50.31 -7.67 -7.93
N GLY A 10 49.95 -7.39 -9.17
CA GLY A 10 48.98 -6.34 -9.50
C GLY A 10 47.94 -6.70 -10.55
N PHE A 11 47.68 -7.98 -10.82
CA PHE A 11 46.75 -8.36 -11.90
C PHE A 11 45.81 -9.53 -11.59
N LEU A 12 45.53 -9.76 -10.31
CA LEU A 12 44.55 -10.78 -9.90
C LEU A 12 43.59 -10.23 -8.83
N LEU A 13 43.23 -8.96 -8.99
CA LEU A 13 42.28 -8.25 -8.12
C LEU A 13 41.31 -7.38 -8.91
N ILE A 14 41.08 -7.71 -10.19
CA ILE A 14 40.13 -7.00 -11.07
C ILE A 14 39.26 -8.00 -11.86
N LEU A 15 38.97 -9.18 -11.29
CA LEU A 15 37.97 -10.11 -11.83
C LEU A 15 36.93 -10.55 -10.81
N ALA A 16 36.87 -9.89 -9.64
CA ALA A 16 35.84 -10.15 -8.63
C ALA A 16 34.78 -9.04 -8.56
N VAL A 17 34.93 -7.95 -9.33
CA VAL A 17 34.06 -6.75 -9.21
C VAL A 17 33.02 -6.65 -10.34
N LEU A 18 33.07 -7.52 -11.36
CA LEU A 18 32.25 -7.35 -12.56
C LEU A 18 31.02 -8.27 -12.67
N VAL A 19 30.65 -9.00 -11.61
CA VAL A 19 29.43 -9.84 -11.58
C VAL A 19 28.66 -9.66 -10.26
N GLN A 20 28.55 -8.43 -9.77
CA GLN A 20 27.57 -8.08 -8.73
C GLN A 20 26.57 -7.00 -9.19
N GLY A 21 26.67 -6.54 -10.44
CA GLY A 21 25.83 -5.49 -11.01
C GLY A 21 24.54 -5.97 -11.67
N LEU A 22 23.89 -7.01 -11.16
CA LEU A 22 22.71 -7.60 -11.83
C LEU A 22 21.58 -8.01 -10.91
N PHE A 23 21.36 -7.31 -9.79
CA PHE A 23 20.10 -7.42 -9.04
C PHE A 23 19.73 -6.11 -8.36
N THR A 24 19.51 -5.05 -9.13
CA THR A 24 18.64 -3.96 -8.69
C THR A 24 17.86 -3.44 -9.89
N ALA A 25 16.94 -4.27 -10.40
CA ALA A 25 15.70 -3.65 -10.85
C ALA A 25 15.14 -2.98 -9.57
N PRO A 26 14.95 -1.65 -9.52
CA PRO A 26 14.07 -1.12 -8.49
C PRO A 26 12.79 -1.95 -8.61
N PRO A 27 12.19 -2.46 -7.52
CA PRO A 27 10.87 -3.03 -7.62
C PRO A 27 10.08 -1.95 -8.36
N CYS A 28 9.61 -2.27 -9.57
CA CYS A 28 8.66 -1.45 -10.26
C CYS A 28 7.45 -1.54 -9.34
N ALA A 29 7.43 -0.67 -8.32
CA ALA A 29 6.32 -0.50 -7.44
C ALA A 29 5.29 0.07 -8.38
N ALA A 30 4.48 -0.82 -8.96
CA ALA A 30 3.12 -0.49 -9.25
C ALA A 30 2.56 0.03 -7.92
N GLN A 31 2.72 1.33 -7.72
CA GLN A 31 2.11 2.12 -6.67
C GLN A 31 0.62 2.14 -7.04
N GLY A 32 0.00 0.98 -6.91
CA GLY A 32 -1.39 0.74 -7.18
C GLY A 32 -2.16 0.95 -5.89
N HIS A 33 -3.44 1.27 -6.04
CA HIS A 33 -4.36 1.26 -4.92
C HIS A 33 -4.40 -0.13 -4.30
N ARG A 34 -4.39 -0.17 -2.96
CA ARG A 34 -4.61 -1.40 -2.20
C ARG A 34 -6.02 -1.41 -1.65
N PHE A 35 -6.66 -2.56 -1.65
CA PHE A 35 -7.99 -2.73 -1.06
C PHE A 35 -7.87 -3.59 0.19
N LEU A 36 -8.56 -3.18 1.25
CA LEU A 36 -8.62 -3.91 2.51
C LEU A 36 -10.05 -3.96 3.02
N ASN A 37 -10.49 -5.15 3.41
CA ASN A 37 -11.78 -5.36 4.02
C ASN A 37 -11.56 -5.56 5.52
N GLY A 38 -12.42 -5.00 6.34
CA GLY A 38 -12.32 -5.18 7.78
C GLY A 38 -13.44 -4.49 8.54
N ARG A 39 -13.31 -4.51 9.87
CA ARG A 39 -14.28 -3.89 10.77
C ARG A 39 -13.73 -2.61 11.37
N VAL A 40 -14.56 -1.56 11.38
CA VAL A 40 -14.20 -0.30 12.05
C VAL A 40 -14.16 -0.51 13.56
N GLU A 41 -13.04 -0.20 14.19
CA GLU A 41 -12.86 -0.27 15.64
C GLU A 41 -12.91 1.12 16.29
N ALA A 42 -12.36 2.12 15.61
CA ALA A 42 -12.40 3.51 16.03
C ALA A 42 -12.39 4.46 14.82
N LEU A 43 -12.95 5.66 15.02
CA LEU A 43 -12.99 6.74 14.04
C LEU A 43 -12.56 8.04 14.72
N GLU A 44 -11.46 8.60 14.24
CA GLU A 44 -10.96 9.91 14.63
C GLU A 44 -11.12 10.89 13.45
N PRO A 45 -10.99 12.22 13.66
CA PRO A 45 -11.24 13.22 12.61
C PRO A 45 -10.45 13.02 11.31
N GLN A 46 -9.27 12.38 11.37
CA GLN A 46 -8.40 12.13 10.23
C GLN A 46 -7.82 10.71 10.19
N THR A 47 -8.28 9.82 11.08
CA THR A 47 -7.73 8.47 11.23
C THR A 47 -8.85 7.46 11.34
N LEU A 48 -8.73 6.36 10.62
CA LEU A 48 -9.64 5.23 10.64
C LEU A 48 -8.91 4.00 11.16
N VAL A 49 -9.47 3.33 12.17
CA VAL A 49 -8.90 2.11 12.73
C VAL A 49 -9.73 0.91 12.28
N ILE A 50 -9.09 -0.01 11.56
CA ILE A 50 -9.71 -1.23 11.02
C ILE A 50 -8.90 -2.45 11.46
N ASP A 51 -9.55 -3.37 12.16
CA ASP A 51 -8.95 -4.61 12.67
C ASP A 51 -7.57 -4.39 13.33
N GLY A 52 -7.47 -3.39 14.21
CA GLY A 52 -6.24 -2.99 14.91
C GLY A 52 -5.20 -2.21 14.09
N ASN A 53 -5.47 -1.90 12.81
CA ASN A 53 -4.58 -1.11 11.96
C ASN A 53 -5.10 0.31 11.77
N GLU A 54 -4.23 1.29 11.93
CA GLU A 54 -4.57 2.71 11.77
C GLU A 54 -4.25 3.18 10.35
N PHE A 55 -5.19 3.91 9.75
CA PHE A 55 -5.05 4.47 8.42
C PHE A 55 -5.43 5.95 8.40
N PRO A 56 -4.56 6.84 7.88
CA PRO A 56 -4.92 8.24 7.70
C PRO A 56 -5.97 8.39 6.60
N ILE A 57 -6.96 9.27 6.80
CA ILE A 57 -8.03 9.55 5.85
C ILE A 57 -7.58 10.68 4.93
N HIS A 58 -7.61 10.43 3.62
CA HIS A 58 -7.27 11.45 2.63
C HIS A 58 -8.31 12.59 2.64
N PRO A 59 -7.93 13.88 2.46
CA PRO A 59 -8.87 15.00 2.47
C PRO A 59 -10.01 14.91 1.45
N HIS A 60 -9.79 14.14 0.37
CA HIS A 60 -10.76 13.89 -0.69
C HIS A 60 -11.32 12.47 -0.67
N CYS A 61 -11.31 11.82 0.50
CA CYS A 61 -11.84 10.48 0.66
C CYS A 61 -13.32 10.42 0.25
N GLN A 62 -13.63 9.51 -0.66
CA GLN A 62 -15.00 9.25 -1.09
C GLN A 62 -15.61 8.16 -0.20
N VAL A 63 -16.86 8.33 0.20
CA VAL A 63 -17.58 7.33 0.99
C VAL A 63 -18.79 6.85 0.21
N PHE A 64 -19.00 5.54 0.21
CA PHE A 64 -20.12 4.88 -0.44
C PHE A 64 -20.79 3.95 0.55
N ILE A 65 -22.12 3.85 0.51
CA ILE A 65 -22.90 2.92 1.30
C ILE A 65 -23.42 1.87 0.34
N GLN A 66 -22.93 0.65 0.51
CA GLN A 66 -23.40 -0.49 -0.23
C GLN A 66 -24.57 -1.13 0.50
N SER A 67 -25.73 -1.17 -0.15
CA SER A 67 -26.93 -1.81 0.36
C SER A 67 -27.43 -2.89 -0.60
N ARG A 68 -28.22 -3.83 -0.07
CA ARG A 68 -28.91 -4.84 -0.88
C ARG A 68 -30.38 -4.45 -1.00
N VAL A 69 -30.83 -4.17 -2.21
CA VAL A 69 -32.23 -3.83 -2.51
C VAL A 69 -32.76 -4.83 -3.53
N SER A 70 -33.78 -5.59 -3.16
CA SER A 70 -34.47 -6.54 -4.05
C SER A 70 -33.53 -7.54 -4.75
N GLY A 71 -32.47 -7.98 -4.07
CA GLY A 71 -31.49 -8.94 -4.59
C GLY A 71 -30.36 -8.32 -5.42
N ALA A 72 -30.39 -7.01 -5.70
CA ALA A 72 -29.31 -6.28 -6.34
C ALA A 72 -28.44 -5.55 -5.31
N ILE A 73 -27.16 -5.34 -5.67
CA ILE A 73 -26.24 -4.48 -4.92
C ILE A 73 -26.36 -3.07 -5.48
N GLN A 74 -26.59 -2.11 -4.59
CA GLN A 74 -26.64 -0.69 -4.91
C GLN A 74 -25.60 0.05 -4.07
N GLU A 75 -24.93 1.03 -4.67
CA GLU A 75 -23.96 1.89 -4.02
C GLU A 75 -24.48 3.32 -4.03
N ASP A 76 -24.78 3.85 -2.87
CA ASP A 76 -25.24 5.22 -2.68
C ASP A 76 -24.10 6.08 -2.14
N PRO A 77 -24.00 7.36 -2.51
CA PRO A 77 -23.01 8.27 -1.94
C PRO A 77 -23.25 8.42 -0.43
N GLY A 78 -22.17 8.40 0.34
CA GLY A 78 -22.19 8.59 1.79
C GLY A 78 -21.15 9.62 2.24
N GLU A 79 -21.05 9.78 3.56
CA GLU A 79 -20.09 10.67 4.21
C GLU A 79 -19.33 9.94 5.33
N ILE A 80 -18.17 10.48 5.75
CA ILE A 80 -17.37 9.92 6.86
C ILE A 80 -18.20 9.79 8.15
N LYS A 81 -19.14 10.72 8.38
CA LYS A 81 -20.04 10.68 9.56
C LYS A 81 -21.00 9.48 9.56
N ASP A 82 -21.20 8.82 8.42
CA ASP A 82 -22.07 7.66 8.31
C ASP A 82 -21.41 6.38 8.82
N LEU A 83 -20.07 6.37 8.93
CA LEU A 83 -19.29 5.31 9.54
C LEU A 83 -19.61 5.17 11.02
N ARG A 84 -19.77 3.93 11.45
CA ARG A 84 -19.97 3.58 12.85
C ARG A 84 -18.95 2.54 13.28
N VAL A 85 -18.59 2.60 14.56
CA VAL A 85 -17.81 1.52 15.19
C VAL A 85 -18.59 0.21 15.02
N ARG A 86 -17.88 -0.83 14.56
CA ARG A 86 -18.36 -2.15 14.15
C ARG A 86 -18.95 -2.26 12.74
N ASP A 87 -19.01 -1.18 11.96
CA ASP A 87 -19.38 -1.30 10.54
C ASP A 87 -18.36 -2.18 9.80
N GLN A 88 -18.87 -3.01 8.90
CA GLN A 88 -18.06 -3.76 7.95
C GLN A 88 -17.76 -2.83 6.77
N VAL A 89 -16.48 -2.68 6.43
CA VAL A 89 -16.05 -1.75 5.38
C VAL A 89 -15.02 -2.39 4.45
N THR A 90 -15.04 -1.93 3.21
CA THR A 90 -13.95 -2.12 2.25
C THR A 90 -13.31 -0.75 1.99
N ILE A 91 -12.02 -0.61 2.27
CA ILE A 91 -11.27 0.63 2.06
C ILE A 91 -10.33 0.51 0.87
N ARG A 92 -10.15 1.62 0.15
CA ARG A 92 -9.10 1.81 -0.84
C ARG A 92 -8.03 2.71 -0.25
N ILE A 93 -6.80 2.22 -0.28
CA ILE A 93 -5.62 2.89 0.23
C ILE A 93 -4.81 3.33 -0.99
N ASN A 94 -4.54 4.64 -1.08
CA ASN A 94 -3.72 5.23 -2.11
C ASN A 94 -2.24 4.82 -1.93
N PRO A 95 -1.38 5.07 -2.93
CA PRO A 95 0.03 4.69 -2.83
C PRO A 95 0.82 5.39 -1.71
N GLU A 96 0.31 6.51 -1.21
CA GLU A 96 0.89 7.27 -0.09
C GLU A 96 0.52 6.65 1.26
N GLY A 97 -0.37 5.65 1.29
CA GLY A 97 -0.79 4.94 2.49
C GLY A 97 -2.04 5.52 3.17
N SER A 98 -2.71 6.50 2.56
CA SER A 98 -3.95 7.10 3.06
C SER A 98 -5.18 6.52 2.37
N VAL A 99 -6.31 6.52 3.09
CA VAL A 99 -7.59 6.02 2.58
C VAL A 99 -8.24 7.08 1.71
N ASP A 100 -8.45 6.78 0.44
CA ASP A 100 -9.08 7.68 -0.53
C ASP A 100 -10.49 7.22 -0.95
N GLN A 101 -10.90 6.01 -0.56
CA GLN A 101 -12.27 5.52 -0.72
C GLN A 101 -12.66 4.59 0.43
N ILE A 102 -13.89 4.70 0.91
CA ILE A 102 -14.49 3.81 1.92
C ILE A 102 -15.85 3.34 1.40
N LEU A 103 -16.05 2.03 1.38
CA LEU A 103 -17.32 1.38 1.05
C LEU A 103 -17.87 0.74 2.33
N ILE A 104 -19.02 1.20 2.80
CA ILE A 104 -19.70 0.72 4.00
C ILE A 104 -20.70 -0.36 3.59
N GLU A 105 -20.54 -1.57 4.09
CA GLU A 105 -21.43 -2.69 3.77
C GLU A 105 -22.61 -2.73 4.76
N ARG A 106 -23.82 -2.43 4.26
CA ARG A 106 -25.07 -2.49 5.03
C ARG A 106 -26.08 -3.40 4.33
N TYR A 107 -25.90 -4.70 4.55
CA TYR A 107 -26.87 -5.71 4.15
C TYR A 107 -27.93 -5.83 5.25
N HIS A 108 -29.09 -5.21 5.02
CA HIS A 108 -30.28 -5.36 5.85
C HIS A 108 -31.11 -6.58 5.42
#